data_AF-A0A3M2E9X0-F1
#
_entry.id   AF-A0A3M2E9X0-F1
#
_cell.length_a   1.000
_cell.length_b   1.000
_cell.length_c   1.000
_cell.angle_alpha   90.00
_cell.angle_beta   90.00
_cell.angle_gamma   90.00
#
_symmetry.space_group_name_H-M   'P 1'
#
loop_
_entity.id
_entity.type
_entity.pdbx_description
1 polymer ?
#
loop_
_entity_poly.entity_id
_entity_poly.type
_entity_poly.pdbx_seq_one_letter_code
_entity_poly.pdbx_strand_id
1 'polypeptide(L)' 'GGVFLGLNGTVVKSHGAADAVGVAAAIGLAYRLSQSGFAERVAARVASALPERQDAPNNQEAASKA' A
#
# COMPACT_ATOMS: atom_id res chain seq x y z
N GLY A 1 5.47 5.28 16.17
CA GLY A 1 4.14 5.17 15.53
C GLY A 1 4.21 4.18 14.38
N GLY A 2 3.07 3.66 13.92
CA GLY A 2 3.00 2.76 12.76
C GLY A 2 2.50 3.50 11.51
N VAL A 3 2.95 3.09 10.32
CA VAL A 3 2.45 3.58 9.03
C VAL A 3 1.43 2.58 8.48
N PHE A 4 0.28 3.06 8.04
CA PHE A 4 -0.74 2.22 7.41
C PHE A 4 -0.64 2.34 5.89
N LEU A 5 -0.65 1.18 5.22
CA LEU A 5 -0.50 1.06 3.77
C LEU A 5 -1.80 0.51 3.15
N GLY A 6 -1.96 0.68 1.84
CA GLY A 6 -3.16 0.21 1.12
C GLY A 6 -4.38 1.13 1.27
N LEU A 7 -4.19 2.34 1.78
CA LEU A 7 -5.20 3.40 1.81
C LEU A 7 -4.96 4.40 0.66
N ASN A 8 -5.93 5.27 0.38
CA ASN A 8 -5.83 6.33 -0.65
C ASN A 8 -4.86 7.48 -0.27
N GLY A 9 -3.95 7.25 0.68
CA GLY A 9 -3.03 8.28 1.17
C GLY A 9 -2.12 7.79 2.29
N THR A 10 -1.28 8.70 2.78
CA THR A 10 -0.37 8.43 3.90
C THR A 10 -1.10 8.53 5.22
N VAL A 11 -1.05 7.46 6.03
CA VAL A 11 -1.61 7.46 7.39
C VAL A 11 -0.54 7.02 8.38
N VAL A 12 -0.31 7.83 9.41
CA VAL A 12 0.66 7.54 10.49
C VAL A 12 -0.08 7.57 11.83
N LYS A 13 0.02 6.47 12.59
CA LYS A 13 -0.55 6.32 13.93
C LYS A 13 0.53 6.51 14.99
N SER A 14 0.35 7.42 15.94
CA SER A 14 1.22 7.55 17.11
C SER A 14 1.02 6.39 18.12
N HIS A 15 1.82 6.35 19.19
CA HIS A 15 1.58 5.43 20.31
C HIS A 15 0.53 6.02 21.25
N GLY A 16 -0.25 5.18 21.94
CA GLY A 16 -1.32 5.65 22.85
C GLY A 16 -0.80 6.46 24.04
N ALA A 17 0.44 6.18 24.46
CA ALA A 17 1.16 6.91 25.51
C ALA A 17 2.19 7.91 24.95
N ALA A 18 2.02 8.38 23.70
CA ALA A 18 2.94 9.35 23.11
C ALA A 18 2.81 10.71 23.78
N ASP A 19 3.95 11.31 24.12
CA ASP A 19 4.05 12.69 24.57
C ASP A 19 4.12 13.67 23.39
N ALA A 20 4.30 14.95 23.68
CA ALA A 20 4.39 16.00 22.66
C ALA A 20 5.50 15.74 21.62
N VAL A 21 6.65 15.19 22.05
CA VAL A 21 7.76 14.86 21.14
C VAL A 21 7.36 13.69 20.24
N GLY A 22 6.73 12.67 20.79
CA GLY A 22 6.23 11.51 20.05
C GLY A 22 5.18 11.89 19.00
N VAL A 23 4.28 12.81 19.33
CA VAL A 23 3.29 13.34 18.38
C VAL A 23 3.95 14.19 17.30
N ALA A 24 4.86 15.10 17.66
CA ALA A 24 5.60 15.91 16.70
C ALA A 24 6.40 15.04 15.72
N ALA A 25 7.04 13.97 16.19
CA ALA A 25 7.75 13.02 15.35
C ALA A 25 6.81 12.28 14.38
N ALA A 26 5.59 11.92 14.80
CA ALA A 26 4.61 11.29 13.92
C ALA A 26 4.14 12.25 12.80
N ILE A 27 3.91 13.52 13.13
CA ILE A 27 3.56 14.56 12.15
C ILE A 27 4.72 14.78 11.16
N GLY A 28 5.94 14.94 11.67
CA GLY A 28 7.14 15.11 10.83
C GLY A 28 7.43 13.90 9.94
N LEU A 29 7.09 12.68 10.39
CA LEU A 29 7.12 11.50 9.53
C LEU A 29 6.06 11.57 8.43
N ALA A 30 4.80 11.89 8.76
CA ALA A 30 3.72 11.98 7.79
C ALA A 30 4.05 13.00 6.69
N TYR A 31 4.55 14.19 7.06
CA TYR A 31 4.98 15.23 6.11
C TYR A 31 6.09 14.74 5.17
N ARG A 32 7.11 14.06 5.69
CA ARG A 32 8.19 13.53 4.85
C ARG A 32 7.69 12.46 3.88
N LEU A 33 6.82 11.56 4.36
CA LEU A 33 6.25 10.51 3.53
C LEU A 33 5.38 11.09 2.41
N SER A 34 4.53 12.09 2.71
CA SER A 34 3.68 12.76 1.72
C SER A 34 4.49 13.50 0.65
N GLN A 35 5.59 14.16 1.03
CA GLN A 35 6.47 14.85 0.08
C GLN A 35 7.31 13.88 -0.76
N SER A 36 7.57 12.69 -0.25
CA SER A 36 8.52 11.78 -0.89
C SER A 36 7.92 10.93 -2.00
N GLY A 37 6.61 10.89 -2.23
CA GLY A 37 6.00 9.93 -3.16
C GLY A 37 6.13 8.47 -2.69
N PHE A 38 6.07 8.26 -1.37
CA PHE A 38 6.28 6.95 -0.75
C PHE A 38 5.17 5.96 -1.10
N ALA A 39 3.91 6.41 -1.14
CA ALA A 39 2.76 5.55 -1.40
C ALA A 39 2.84 4.92 -2.80
N GLU A 40 3.22 5.71 -3.80
CA GLU A 40 3.35 5.29 -5.20
C GLU A 40 4.45 4.24 -5.36
N ARG A 41 5.60 4.45 -4.69
CA ARG A 41 6.69 3.45 -4.69
C ARG A 41 6.29 2.14 -4.04
N VAL A 42 5.56 2.19 -2.94
CA VAL A 42 5.05 0.98 -2.28
C VAL A 42 4.07 0.27 -3.19
N ALA A 43 3.11 0.99 -3.79
CA ALA A 43 2.16 0.43 -4.74
C ALA A 43 2.85 -0.25 -5.92
N ALA A 44 3.84 0.41 -6.53
CA ALA A 44 4.62 -0.14 -7.63
C ALA A 44 5.37 -1.42 -7.23
N ARG A 45 5.99 -1.44 -6.04
CA ARG A 45 6.69 -2.63 -5.52
C ARG A 45 5.73 -3.78 -5.26
N VAL A 46 4.57 -3.51 -4.66
CA VAL A 46 3.54 -4.53 -4.43
C VAL A 46 3.05 -5.10 -5.76
N ALA A 47 2.80 -4.25 -6.76
CA ALA A 47 2.39 -4.69 -8.09
C ALA A 47 3.46 -5.60 -8.75
N SER A 48 4.75 -5.26 -8.61
CA SER A 48 5.84 -6.09 -9.16
C SER A 48 6.10 -7.40 -8.42
N ALA A 49 5.67 -7.50 -7.16
CA ALA A 49 5.93 -8.66 -6.30
C ALA A 49 4.84 -9.74 -6.41
N LEU A 50 3.70 -9.44 -7.02
CA LEU A 50 2.64 -10.40 -7.26
C LEU A 50 2.93 -11.13 -8.58
N PRO A 51 3.01 -12.48 -8.59
CA PRO A 51 2.98 -13.21 -9.86
C PRO A 51 1.67 -12.88 -10.59
N GLU A 52 1.73 -12.77 -11.92
CA GLU A 52 0.53 -12.54 -12.74
C GLU A 52 -0.57 -13.52 -12.32
N ARG A 53 -1.72 -12.99 -11.88
CA ARG A 53 -2.86 -13.83 -11.48
C ARG A 53 -3.24 -14.74 -12.66
N GLN A 54 -3.01 -16.04 -12.51
CA GLN A 54 -3.34 -17.10 -13.47
C GLN A 54 -4.85 -17.45 -13.51
N ASP A 55 -5.72 -16.56 -13.05
CA ASP A 55 -7.16 -16.82 -12.99
C ASP A 55 -7.90 -16.07 -14.11
N ALA A 56 -7.59 -16.42 -15.35
CA ALA A 56 -8.50 -16.15 -16.48
C ALA A 56 -9.10 -17.50 -16.91
N PRO A 57 -10.43 -17.72 -16.83
CA PRO A 57 -11.03 -18.96 -17.29
C PRO A 57 -10.78 -19.11 -18.79
N ASN A 58 -10.05 -20.17 -19.16
CA ASN A 58 -9.67 -20.48 -20.52
C ASN A 58 -10.92 -20.87 -21.33
N ASN A 59 -11.56 -19.90 -21.97
CA ASN A 59 -12.82 -20.07 -22.72
C ASN A 59 -12.63 -20.78 -24.09
N GLN A 60 -11.68 -21.72 -24.19
CA GLN A 60 -11.39 -22.47 -25.42
C GLN A 60 -12.06 -23.85 -25.48
N GLU A 61 -12.74 -24.31 -24.42
CA GLU A 61 -13.32 -25.66 -24.37
C GLU A 61 -14.72 -25.77 -25.04
N ALA A 62 -15.42 -24.65 -25.27
CA ALA A 62 -16.78 -24.66 -25.80
C ALA A 62 -16.90 -24.82 -27.34
N ALA A 63 -15.83 -24.59 -28.10
CA ALA A 63 -15.87 -24.57 -29.57
C ALA A 63 -15.49 -25.90 -30.26
N SER A 64 -15.07 -26.93 -29.51
CA SER A 64 -14.62 -28.22 -30.08
C SER A 64 -15.68 -29.35 -30.03
N LYS A 65 -16.91 -29.08 -29.58
CA LYS A 65 -17.97 -30.09 -29.44
C LYS A 65 -19.25 -29.80 -30.24
N ALA A 66 -19.19 -28.94 -31.24
CA ALA A 66 -20.30 -28.70 -32.18
C ALA A 66 -20.00 -29.31 -33.55
#